data_AF-A0A5B9FTB1-F1
#
_entry.id   AF-A0A5B9FTB1-F1
#
_cell.length_a   1.000
_cell.length_b   1.000
_cell.length_c   1.000
_cell.angle_alpha   90.00
_cell.angle_beta   90.00
_cell.angle_gamma   90.00
#
_symmetry.space_group_name_H-M   'P 1'
#
loop_
_entity.id
_entity.type
_entity.pdbx_description
1 polymer ?
#
loop_
_entity_poly.entity_id
_entity_poly.type
_entity_poly.pdbx_seq_one_letter_code
_entity_poly.pdbx_strand_id
1 'polypeptide(L)'
;MNTGISFLFLCRKMYFDGYTPSNERIYTNANYISLCSLARELISRRGNEGFALYFKENQYLIDLWAAHFILEFGHPNACMKAQALEVINRYAHMPYKVKLAQEEKDWLREHGYV
;
A
#
# COMPACT_ATOMS: atom_id res chain seq x y z
N MET A 1 -14.80 -10.07 13.55
CA MET A 1 -13.91 -8.88 13.58
C MET A 1 -14.09 -8.11 12.28
N ASN A 2 -14.08 -6.78 12.29
CA ASN A 2 -14.22 -5.98 11.08
C ASN A 2 -12.86 -5.91 10.34
N THR A 3 -12.74 -6.61 9.21
CA THR A 3 -11.52 -6.71 8.37
C THR A 3 -10.90 -5.35 8.06
N GLY A 4 -11.74 -4.32 7.85
CA GLY A 4 -11.27 -2.96 7.59
C GLY A 4 -10.60 -2.31 8.80
N ILE A 5 -11.11 -2.54 10.01
CA ILE A 5 -10.49 -2.05 11.25
C ILE A 5 -9.16 -2.76 11.48
N SER A 6 -9.12 -4.08 11.27
CA SER A 6 -7.88 -4.87 11.41
C SER A 6 -6.80 -4.40 10.43
N PHE A 7 -7.17 -4.08 9.19
CA PHE A 7 -6.25 -3.54 8.18
C PHE A 7 -5.62 -2.23 8.65
N LEU A 8 -6.44 -1.27 9.09
CA LEU A 8 -5.96 0.02 9.62
C LEU A 8 -5.03 -0.16 10.83
N PHE A 9 -5.38 -1.07 11.74
CA PHE A 9 -4.57 -1.36 12.92
C PHE A 9 -3.20 -1.95 12.57
N LEU A 10 -3.15 -2.86 11.59
CA LEU A 10 -1.89 -3.44 11.14
C LEU A 10 -1.05 -2.44 10.35
N CYS A 11 -1.63 -1.60 9.49
CA CYS A 11 -0.89 -0.51 8.84
C CYS A 11 -0.24 0.41 9.89
N ARG A 12 -0.99 0.79 10.92
CA ARG A 12 -0.46 1.56 12.06
C ARG A 12 0.68 0.84 12.75
N LYS A 13 0.55 -0.46 13.04
CA LYS A 13 1.60 -1.25 13.67
C LYS A 13 2.87 -1.27 12.81
N MET A 14 2.73 -1.60 11.53
CA MET A 14 3.84 -1.66 10.57
C MET A 14 4.57 -0.32 10.47
N TYR A 15 3.82 0.79 10.49
CA TYR A 15 4.39 2.14 10.51
C TYR A 15 5.29 2.38 11.73
N PHE A 16 4.83 2.05 12.94
CA PHE A 16 5.63 2.22 14.15
C PHE A 16 6.82 1.25 14.22
N ASP A 17 6.69 0.08 13.61
CA ASP A 17 7.78 -0.89 13.45
C ASP A 17 8.77 -0.49 12.33
N GLY A 18 8.52 0.62 11.61
CA GLY A 18 9.42 1.18 10.59
C GLY A 18 9.35 0.49 9.23
N TYR A 19 8.27 -0.25 8.95
CA TYR A 19 8.05 -0.98 7.71
C TYR A 19 7.22 -0.21 6.70
N THR A 20 7.51 -0.45 5.43
CA THR A 20 6.94 0.21 4.26
C THR A 20 6.59 -0.86 3.21
N PRO A 21 5.64 -0.60 2.30
CA PRO A 21 5.21 -1.61 1.32
C PRO A 21 6.32 -2.04 0.35
N SER A 22 7.20 -1.13 -0.03
CA SER A 22 8.31 -1.41 -0.95
C SER A 22 9.51 -2.11 -0.30
N ASN A 23 9.48 -2.38 1.01
CA ASN A 23 10.58 -3.05 1.71
C ASN A 23 10.43 -4.57 1.63
N GLU A 24 11.07 -5.21 0.64
CA GLU A 24 11.02 -6.67 0.42
C GLU A 24 11.41 -7.53 1.63
N ARG A 25 12.21 -6.98 2.57
CA ARG A 25 12.66 -7.73 3.76
C ARG A 25 11.52 -8.16 4.66
N ILE A 26 10.33 -7.58 4.48
CA ILE A 26 9.15 -7.87 5.30
C ILE A 26 8.28 -8.97 4.71
N TYR A 27 8.60 -9.54 3.54
CA TYR A 27 7.71 -10.49 2.87
C TYR A 27 7.51 -11.79 3.66
N THR A 28 8.45 -12.12 4.55
CA THR A 28 8.33 -13.23 5.51
C THR A 28 7.74 -12.81 6.87
N ASN A 29 7.46 -11.53 7.08
CA ASN A 29 6.88 -11.01 8.32
C ASN A 29 5.40 -11.40 8.44
N ALA A 30 5.03 -11.98 9.59
CA ALA A 30 3.65 -12.42 9.84
C ALA A 30 2.60 -11.29 9.72
N ASN A 31 2.94 -10.05 10.09
CA ASN A 31 2.02 -8.91 9.97
C ASN A 31 1.86 -8.48 8.51
N TYR A 32 2.91 -8.55 7.69
CA TYR A 32 2.82 -8.28 6.26
C TYR A 32 1.96 -9.34 5.55
N ILE A 33 2.18 -10.63 5.84
CA ILE A 33 1.34 -11.73 5.31
C ILE A 33 -0.13 -11.53 5.72
N SER A 34 -0.36 -11.09 6.96
CA SER A 34 -1.70 -10.77 7.45
C SER A 34 -2.29 -9.56 6.72
N LEU A 35 -1.52 -8.51 6.46
CA LEU A 35 -1.95 -7.35 5.66
C LEU A 35 -2.35 -7.75 4.24
N CYS A 36 -1.55 -8.58 3.57
CA CYS A 36 -1.87 -9.10 2.24
C CYS A 36 -3.19 -9.88 2.24
N SER A 37 -3.40 -10.73 3.26
CA SER A 37 -4.63 -11.50 3.41
C SER A 37 -5.85 -10.59 3.62
N LEU A 38 -5.72 -9.58 4.48
CA LEU A 38 -6.78 -8.59 4.72
C LEU A 38 -7.08 -7.77 3.48
N ALA A 39 -6.06 -7.35 2.72
CA ALA A 39 -6.23 -6.59 1.48
C ALA A 39 -7.00 -7.42 0.44
N ARG A 40 -6.60 -8.67 0.21
CA ARG A 40 -7.31 -9.60 -0.69
C ARG A 40 -8.76 -9.80 -0.26
N GLU A 41 -9.02 -9.99 1.03
CA GLU A 41 -10.38 -10.13 1.56
C GLU A 41 -11.21 -8.86 1.35
N LEU A 42 -10.63 -7.68 1.61
CA LEU A 42 -11.30 -6.40 1.42
C LEU A 42 -11.62 -6.12 -0.05
N ILE A 43 -10.67 -6.36 -0.95
CA ILE A 43 -10.85 -6.25 -2.40
C ILE A 43 -11.95 -7.21 -2.87
N SER A 44 -11.89 -8.48 -2.44
CA SER A 44 -12.88 -9.50 -2.82
C SER A 44 -14.30 -9.13 -2.36
N ARG A 45 -14.45 -8.54 -1.17
CA ARG A 45 -15.76 -8.19 -0.60
C ARG A 45 -16.32 -6.86 -1.08
N ARG A 46 -15.46 -5.86 -1.31
CA ARG A 46 -15.88 -4.47 -1.59
C ARG A 46 -15.63 -4.04 -3.03
N GLY A 47 -14.97 -4.88 -3.83
CA GLY A 47 -14.44 -4.50 -5.12
C GLY A 47 -13.25 -3.53 -4.99
N ASN A 48 -12.64 -3.23 -6.14
CA ASN A 48 -11.54 -2.28 -6.22
C ASN A 48 -11.99 -0.87 -5.83
N GLU A 49 -13.21 -0.48 -6.19
CA GLU A 49 -13.79 0.83 -5.88
C GLU A 49 -13.87 1.05 -4.37
N GLY A 50 -14.37 0.03 -3.64
CA GLY A 50 -14.51 0.10 -2.20
C GLY A 50 -13.18 0.03 -1.47
N PHE A 51 -12.18 -0.66 -2.02
CA PHE A 51 -10.83 -0.68 -1.47
C PHE A 51 -10.06 0.62 -1.75
N ALA A 52 -10.23 1.22 -2.93
CA ALA A 52 -9.59 2.48 -3.31
C ALA A 52 -9.98 3.68 -2.42
N LEU A 53 -11.05 3.56 -1.62
CA LEU A 53 -11.38 4.55 -0.58
C LEU A 53 -10.24 4.77 0.41
N TYR A 54 -9.38 3.77 0.64
CA TYR A 54 -8.20 3.90 1.50
C TYR A 54 -7.12 4.85 0.94
N PHE A 55 -7.15 5.22 -0.34
CA PHE A 55 -6.22 6.22 -0.91
C PHE A 55 -6.36 7.61 -0.28
N LYS A 56 -7.50 7.87 0.38
CA LYS A 56 -7.75 9.14 1.08
C LYS A 56 -7.17 9.16 2.50
N GLU A 57 -6.71 8.01 3.01
CA GLU A 57 -6.22 7.86 4.38
C GLU A 57 -4.69 7.88 4.40
N ASN A 58 -4.09 9.06 4.55
CA ASN A 58 -2.63 9.21 4.52
C ASN A 58 -1.92 8.84 5.85
N GLN A 59 -2.69 8.68 6.93
CA GLN A 59 -2.12 8.36 8.24
C GLN A 59 -1.46 6.99 8.18
N TYR A 60 -0.30 6.85 8.82
CA TYR A 60 0.40 5.57 8.94
C TYR A 60 0.66 4.85 7.60
N LEU A 61 0.78 5.60 6.50
CA LEU A 61 0.98 5.06 5.14
C LEU A 61 -0.18 4.17 4.65
N ILE A 62 -1.39 4.32 5.20
CA ILE A 62 -2.55 3.48 4.82
C ILE A 62 -2.83 3.59 3.31
N ASP A 63 -2.85 4.79 2.77
CA ASP A 63 -2.99 5.08 1.35
C ASP A 63 -1.92 4.41 0.49
N LEU A 64 -0.66 4.48 0.93
CA LEU A 64 0.47 3.87 0.24
C LEU A 64 0.36 2.34 0.24
N TRP A 65 0.07 1.73 1.41
CA TRP A 65 -0.21 0.29 1.50
C TRP A 65 -1.35 -0.14 0.59
N ALA A 66 -2.45 0.62 0.58
CA ALA A 66 -3.58 0.34 -0.29
C ALA A 66 -3.21 0.47 -1.78
N ALA A 67 -2.41 1.46 -2.16
CA ALA A 67 -1.96 1.66 -3.54
C ALA A 67 -1.15 0.46 -4.04
N HIS A 68 -0.20 -0.02 -3.23
CA HIS A 68 0.56 -1.24 -3.55
C HIS A 68 -0.34 -2.47 -3.67
N PHE A 69 -1.19 -2.71 -2.66
CA PHE A 69 -2.01 -3.91 -2.64
C PHE A 69 -3.09 -3.94 -3.73
N ILE A 70 -3.64 -2.80 -4.14
CA ILE A 70 -4.58 -2.81 -5.27
C ILE A 70 -3.86 -3.19 -6.56
N LEU A 71 -2.62 -2.71 -6.78
CA LEU A 71 -1.85 -3.03 -7.98
C LEU A 71 -1.47 -4.52 -8.00
N GLU A 72 -1.15 -5.08 -6.83
CA GLU A 72 -0.74 -6.47 -6.69
C GLU A 72 -1.91 -7.46 -6.75
N PHE A 73 -3.03 -7.16 -6.09
CA PHE A 73 -4.13 -8.12 -5.89
C PHE A 73 -5.45 -7.74 -6.55
N GLY A 74 -5.65 -6.46 -6.89
CA GLY A 74 -6.94 -5.93 -7.32
C GLY A 74 -7.18 -6.03 -8.83
N HIS A 75 -6.13 -6.13 -9.65
CA HIS A 75 -6.24 -5.96 -11.11
C HIS A 75 -7.07 -4.69 -11.48
N PRO A 76 -6.64 -3.51 -11.02
CA PRO A 76 -7.40 -2.27 -11.17
C PRO A 76 -7.53 -1.89 -12.64
N ASN A 77 -8.63 -1.19 -12.98
CA ASN A 77 -8.75 -0.54 -14.28
C ASN A 77 -7.69 0.57 -14.44
N ALA A 78 -7.54 1.10 -15.66
CA ALA A 78 -6.53 2.11 -15.97
C ALA A 78 -6.62 3.37 -15.08
N CYS A 79 -7.83 3.82 -14.74
CA CYS A 79 -8.05 4.98 -13.89
C CYS A 79 -7.54 4.73 -12.46
N MET A 80 -7.95 3.60 -11.86
CA MET A 80 -7.50 3.22 -10.51
C MET A 80 -6.00 2.93 -10.46
N LYS A 81 -5.44 2.32 -11.51
CA LYS A 81 -3.99 2.13 -11.64
C LYS A 81 -3.27 3.47 -11.61
N ALA A 82 -3.74 4.46 -12.38
CA ALA A 82 -3.16 5.80 -12.37
C ALA A 82 -3.25 6.46 -10.99
N GLN A 83 -4.38 6.32 -10.29
CA GLN A 83 -4.55 6.83 -8.92
C GLN A 83 -3.58 6.17 -7.92
N ALA A 84 -3.43 4.84 -7.97
CA ALA A 84 -2.48 4.12 -7.12
C ALA A 84 -1.03 4.58 -7.38
N LEU A 85 -0.65 4.72 -8.66
CA LEU A 85 0.67 5.22 -9.04
C LEU A 85 0.88 6.67 -8.63
N GLU A 86 -0.14 7.52 -8.66
CA GLU A 86 -0.05 8.90 -8.16
C GLU A 86 0.27 8.92 -6.66
N VAL A 87 -0.39 8.07 -5.86
CA VAL A 87 -0.09 7.92 -4.42
C VAL A 87 1.38 7.51 -4.25
N ILE A 88 1.83 6.44 -4.90
CA ILE A 88 3.21 5.95 -4.80
C ILE A 88 4.21 7.04 -5.20
N ASN A 89 3.95 7.72 -6.33
CA ASN A 89 4.81 8.77 -6.85
C ASN A 89 4.91 9.98 -5.90
N ARG A 90 3.83 10.32 -5.18
CA ARG A 90 3.86 11.36 -4.15
C ARG A 90 4.84 11.01 -3.02
N TYR A 91 4.87 9.76 -2.57
CA TYR A 91 5.80 9.31 -1.54
C TYR A 91 7.24 9.23 -2.06
N ALA A 92 7.45 8.79 -3.30
CA ALA A 92 8.74 8.77 -3.99
C ALA A 92 9.41 10.16 -4.06
N HIS A 93 8.63 11.24 -4.03
CA HIS A 93 9.11 12.62 -4.11
C HIS A 93 9.11 13.39 -2.77
N MET A 94 8.87 12.72 -1.63
CA MET A 94 8.89 13.39 -0.33
C MET A 94 10.33 13.78 0.10
N PRO A 95 10.64 15.07 0.28
CA PRO A 95 12.02 15.50 0.58
C PRO A 95 12.45 15.18 2.02
N TYR A 96 11.50 14.98 2.94
CA TYR A 96 11.76 14.81 4.38
C TYR A 96 11.71 13.34 4.85
N LYS A 97 11.21 12.41 4.01
CA LYS A 97 11.23 10.96 4.30
C LYS A 97 12.18 10.24 3.34
N VAL A 98 13.45 10.65 3.33
CA VAL A 98 14.47 10.25 2.34
C VAL A 98 14.50 8.74 2.09
N LYS A 99 14.51 7.93 3.16
CA LYS A 99 14.54 6.46 3.05
C LYS A 99 13.30 5.92 2.34
N LEU A 100 12.10 6.29 2.80
CA LEU A 100 10.84 5.88 2.17
C LEU A 100 10.77 6.34 0.72
N ALA A 101 11.12 7.59 0.46
CA ALA A 101 11.13 8.15 -0.89
C ALA A 101 12.05 7.37 -1.84
N GLN A 102 13.20 6.90 -1.34
CA GLN A 102 14.11 6.06 -2.10
C GLN A 102 13.52 4.67 -2.36
N GLU A 103 12.94 4.02 -1.34
CA GLU A 103 12.27 2.71 -1.49
C GLU A 103 11.17 2.76 -2.57
N GLU A 104 10.33 3.80 -2.57
CA GLU A 104 9.26 3.94 -3.56
C GLU A 104 9.79 4.26 -4.97
N LYS A 105 10.90 5.01 -5.08
CA LYS A 105 11.56 5.27 -6.37
C LYS A 105 12.12 4.00 -7.00
N ASP A 106 12.77 3.18 -6.18
CA ASP A 106 13.36 1.93 -6.64
C ASP A 106 12.25 0.96 -7.07
N TRP A 107 11.17 0.86 -6.28
CA TRP A 107 10.00 0.05 -6.64
C TRP A 107 9.37 0.48 -7.97
N LEU A 108 9.18 1.79 -8.21
CA LEU A 108 8.63 2.30 -9.46
C LEU A 108 9.50 1.91 -10.68
N ARG A 109 10.83 1.95 -10.53
CA ARG A 109 11.78 1.59 -11.59
C ARG A 109 11.74 0.09 -11.88
N GLU A 110 11.77 -0.74 -10.84
CA GLU A 110 11.76 -2.20 -10.95
C GLU A 110 10.49 -2.73 -11.62
N HIS A 111 9.36 -2.04 -11.44
CA HIS A 111 8.08 -2.39 -12.03
C HIS A 111 7.81 -1.68 -13.38
N GLY A 112 8.78 -0.93 -13.91
CA GLY A 112 8.71 -0.28 -15.23
C GLY A 112 7.71 0.86 -15.31
N TYR A 113 7.45 1.57 -14.20
CA TYR A 113 6.56 2.73 -14.16
C TYR A 113 7.27 4.06 -14.43
N VAL A 114 8.60 4.07 -14.32
CA VAL A 114 9.50 5.21 -14.61
C VAL A 114 10.80 4.75 -15.23
#